data_AF-A0A8J5T0G2-F1
#
_entry.id   AF-A0A8J5T0G2-F1
#
_cell.length_a   1.000
_cell.length_b   1.000
_cell.length_c   1.000
_cell.angle_alpha   90.00
_cell.angle_beta   90.00
_cell.angle_gamma   90.00
#
_symmetry.space_group_name_H-M   'P 1'
#
loop_
_entity.id
_entity.type
_entity.pdbx_description
1 polymer ?
#
loop_
_entity_poly.entity_id
_entity_poly.type
_entity_poly.pdbx_seq_one_letter_code
_entity_poly.pdbx_strand_id
1 'polypeptide(L)'
;MAGDGGNNDSDGGGGGKQEEVQIQITGSSKAATSSTHEALLLTSPTKHWQWWLMMVVNMFFLIAGQTASTLLGRFYYNQGGNSKWMSTFVQTAGFPVLFIALYIFRSKTPPIQTITNTAPEISVTKITLIYVVLGLIIAADDLMYSYGLLYLPVSSYSLICASQLAFNAVFSYFLNAQKFTALIFNSVVLLTFSASLLGVDEDSQGTNNISHGKYVLGFLLTLGASATYSLILSLMQVTFEKVIKRETFSVVLNMQIYTALVATLASLVGLFASGEWMTLHGEMHAFQSGKLSYVMTLLWTAMSWQIASVGVVGLIFVVSSLFSNVISTLALPIIPVFAVIFFHDKMDGIKIIAMLMAIWGFVSYGYQLYVDGEKARKTSVRVEESS
;
A
#
# COMPACT_ATOMS: atom_id res chain seq x y z
N MET A 1 -65.69 61.07 35.72
CA MET A 1 -66.26 60.94 37.08
C MET A 1 -65.34 60.05 37.86
N ALA A 2 -64.86 60.56 39.00
CA ALA A 2 -64.24 59.90 40.17
C ALA A 2 -63.43 58.61 39.92
N GLY A 3 -62.12 58.59 40.15
CA GLY A 3 -61.50 58.66 41.48
C GLY A 3 -61.43 57.23 42.05
N ASP A 4 -60.45 56.76 42.82
CA ASP A 4 -59.19 57.25 43.37
C ASP A 4 -58.73 56.11 44.32
N GLY A 5 -57.43 56.06 44.68
CA GLY A 5 -56.90 55.31 45.83
C GLY A 5 -56.76 53.80 45.64
N GLY A 6 -55.56 53.23 45.52
CA GLY A 6 -54.38 53.40 46.37
C GLY A 6 -54.11 52.05 47.04
N ASN A 7 -52.89 51.60 47.36
CA ASN A 7 -51.58 52.23 47.38
C ASN A 7 -50.54 51.11 47.62
N ASN A 8 -49.26 51.46 47.48
CA ASN A 8 -48.07 50.83 48.07
C ASN A 8 -47.57 49.50 47.43
N ASP A 9 -46.27 49.31 47.13
CA ASP A 9 -45.04 50.04 47.47
C ASP A 9 -43.90 49.59 46.53
N SER A 10 -42.92 50.49 46.32
CA SER A 10 -41.48 50.27 46.02
C SER A 10 -41.09 49.50 44.74
N ASP A 11 -40.68 50.14 43.65
CA ASP A 11 -39.45 50.92 43.38
C ASP A 11 -38.14 50.11 43.45
N GLY A 12 -37.33 50.21 42.39
CA GLY A 12 -36.01 49.58 42.29
C GLY A 12 -35.76 48.83 40.98
N GLY A 13 -35.46 49.58 39.91
CA GLY A 13 -35.01 49.02 38.63
C GLY A 13 -33.68 48.26 38.72
N GLY A 14 -33.50 47.34 37.78
CA GLY A 14 -32.24 46.63 37.59
C GLY A 14 -32.38 45.58 36.51
N GLY A 15 -31.84 45.86 35.32
CA GLY A 15 -31.78 44.91 34.23
C GLY A 15 -31.14 43.59 34.67
N GLY A 16 -31.79 42.49 34.36
CA GLY A 16 -31.31 41.14 34.68
C GLY A 16 -31.86 40.16 33.66
N LYS A 17 -30.97 39.72 32.77
CA LYS A 17 -31.17 38.56 31.91
C LYS A 17 -31.51 37.33 32.79
N GLN A 18 -32.57 36.61 32.46
CA GLN A 18 -32.79 35.22 32.89
C GLN A 18 -33.07 34.44 31.60
N GLU A 19 -32.04 33.83 31.02
CA GLU A 19 -31.65 32.42 31.26
C GLU A 19 -32.74 31.42 30.86
N GLU A 20 -32.92 31.27 29.54
CA GLU A 20 -33.40 30.00 28.99
C GLU A 20 -32.30 28.95 29.17
N VAL A 21 -32.63 27.90 29.93
CA VAL A 21 -31.82 26.69 30.07
C VAL A 21 -31.84 25.95 28.72
N GLN A 22 -30.85 26.21 27.86
CA GLN A 22 -30.56 25.32 26.74
C GLN A 22 -29.68 24.16 27.20
N ILE A 23 -30.24 22.96 27.14
CA ILE A 23 -29.53 21.70 27.26
C ILE A 23 -28.55 21.61 26.08
N GLN A 24 -27.28 21.90 26.33
CA GLN A 24 -26.19 21.65 25.38
C GLN A 24 -25.98 20.15 25.24
N ILE A 25 -26.52 19.57 24.16
CA ILE A 25 -26.00 18.31 23.63
C ILE A 25 -24.65 18.69 23.01
N THR A 26 -23.55 18.23 23.63
CA THR A 26 -22.18 18.43 23.17
C THR A 26 -21.98 17.77 21.80
N GLY A 27 -22.33 18.50 20.75
CA GLY A 27 -21.93 18.23 19.38
C GLY A 27 -20.43 18.47 19.24
N SER A 28 -19.71 17.42 18.87
CA SER A 28 -18.27 17.41 18.63
C SER A 28 -17.89 18.48 17.60
N SER A 29 -17.34 19.60 18.07
CA SER A 29 -16.64 20.57 17.20
C SER A 29 -15.35 19.92 16.70
N LYS A 30 -15.45 19.25 15.55
CA LYS A 30 -14.33 18.60 14.86
C LYS A 30 -14.27 18.90 13.36
N ALA A 31 -15.01 19.90 12.89
CA ALA A 31 -15.01 20.29 11.48
C ALA A 31 -14.03 21.44 11.17
N ALA A 32 -13.86 22.41 12.07
CA ALA A 32 -13.15 23.67 11.75
C ALA A 32 -11.61 23.62 11.81
N THR A 33 -10.99 22.49 12.19
CA THR A 33 -9.52 22.37 12.26
C THR A 33 -8.91 21.48 11.18
N SER A 34 -9.74 20.78 10.39
CA SER A 34 -9.24 19.93 9.29
C SER A 34 -9.21 20.67 7.94
N SER A 35 -10.17 21.56 7.68
CA SER A 35 -10.25 22.28 6.40
C SER A 35 -9.28 23.45 6.29
N THR A 36 -8.91 24.07 7.41
CA THR A 36 -7.90 25.14 7.44
C THR A 36 -6.51 24.62 7.03
N HIS A 37 -6.23 23.32 7.21
CA HIS A 37 -4.94 22.72 6.84
C HIS A 37 -4.86 22.33 5.35
N GLU A 38 -5.99 21.99 4.71
CA GLU A 38 -6.06 21.74 3.25
C GLU A 38 -6.07 23.05 2.45
N ALA A 39 -6.72 24.11 2.96
CA ALA A 39 -6.79 25.40 2.28
C ALA A 39 -5.47 26.21 2.32
N LEU A 40 -4.61 26.00 3.32
CA LEU A 40 -3.36 26.75 3.48
C LEU A 40 -2.17 26.24 2.64
N LEU A 41 -2.28 25.07 1.99
CA LEU A 41 -1.19 24.51 1.17
C LEU A 41 -1.28 24.86 -0.33
N LEU A 42 -2.41 25.37 -0.82
CA LEU A 42 -2.70 25.53 -2.25
C LEU A 42 -2.57 26.95 -2.82
N THR A 43 -1.81 27.85 -2.19
CA THR A 43 -1.81 29.29 -2.56
C THR A 43 -0.57 29.81 -3.32
N SER A 44 0.25 28.97 -3.96
CA SER A 44 1.24 29.47 -4.94
C SER A 44 1.49 28.52 -6.12
N PRO A 45 1.65 29.05 -7.36
CA PRO A 45 1.91 28.22 -8.56
C PRO A 45 3.20 27.39 -8.46
N THR A 46 4.18 27.84 -7.66
CA THR A 46 5.42 27.13 -7.36
C THR A 46 5.20 25.88 -6.50
N LYS A 47 4.25 25.91 -5.55
CA LYS A 47 3.88 24.75 -4.73
C LYS A 47 3.12 23.69 -5.53
N HIS A 48 2.33 24.12 -6.51
CA HIS A 48 1.56 23.18 -7.35
C HIS A 48 2.45 22.31 -8.24
N TRP A 49 3.47 22.90 -8.88
CA TRP A 49 4.43 22.16 -9.69
C TRP A 49 5.29 21.19 -8.86
N GLN A 50 5.73 21.61 -7.66
CA GLN A 50 6.46 20.75 -6.73
C GLN A 50 5.64 19.53 -6.28
N TRP A 51 4.34 19.70 -6.06
CA TRP A 51 3.43 18.61 -5.72
C TRP A 51 3.28 17.60 -6.88
N TRP A 52 3.04 18.09 -8.11
CA TRP A 52 2.97 17.22 -9.29
C TRP A 52 4.29 16.49 -9.55
N LEU A 53 5.41 17.18 -9.43
CA LEU A 53 6.73 16.58 -9.56
C LEU A 53 6.93 15.48 -8.50
N MET A 54 6.58 15.73 -7.24
CA MET A 54 6.67 14.74 -6.18
C MET A 54 5.79 13.52 -6.47
N MET A 55 4.57 13.70 -6.99
CA MET A 55 3.72 12.57 -7.40
C MET A 55 4.35 11.76 -8.54
N VAL A 56 4.80 12.41 -9.61
CA VAL A 56 5.38 11.73 -10.79
C VAL A 56 6.64 10.96 -10.40
N VAL A 57 7.51 11.55 -9.58
CA VAL A 57 8.74 10.89 -9.11
C VAL A 57 8.41 9.66 -8.25
N ASN A 58 7.45 9.74 -7.33
CA ASN A 58 7.07 8.59 -6.51
C ASN A 58 6.37 7.49 -7.32
N MET A 59 5.54 7.85 -8.29
CA MET A 59 4.95 6.90 -9.24
C MET A 59 6.03 6.20 -10.07
N PHE A 60 7.01 6.94 -10.56
CA PHE A 60 8.15 6.37 -11.27
C PHE A 60 8.97 5.42 -10.39
N PHE A 61 9.31 5.82 -9.17
CA PHE A 61 10.04 4.96 -8.22
C PHE A 61 9.28 3.67 -7.91
N LEU A 62 7.97 3.76 -7.71
CA LEU A 62 7.11 2.60 -7.47
C LEU A 62 7.12 1.63 -8.66
N ILE A 63 6.77 2.12 -9.85
CA ILE A 63 6.63 1.29 -11.05
C ILE A 63 7.98 0.74 -11.49
N ALA A 64 9.02 1.58 -11.56
CA ALA A 64 10.35 1.17 -11.99
C ALA A 64 10.98 0.20 -10.97
N GLY A 65 10.84 0.48 -9.67
CA GLY A 65 11.36 -0.35 -8.60
C GLY A 65 10.74 -1.75 -8.60
N GLN A 66 9.40 -1.85 -8.65
CA GLN A 66 8.70 -3.14 -8.70
C GLN A 66 8.99 -3.92 -9.99
N THR A 67 9.09 -3.23 -11.11
CA THR A 67 9.41 -3.88 -12.39
C THR A 67 10.82 -4.43 -12.37
N ALA A 68 11.80 -3.61 -11.96
CA ALA A 68 13.19 -4.03 -11.88
C ALA A 68 13.39 -5.18 -10.88
N SER A 69 12.79 -5.08 -9.68
CA SER A 69 12.92 -6.12 -8.66
C SER A 69 12.33 -7.47 -9.13
N THR A 70 11.17 -7.45 -9.78
CA THR A 70 10.53 -8.67 -10.31
C THR A 70 11.37 -9.30 -11.42
N LEU A 71 11.89 -8.50 -12.35
CA LEU A 71 12.75 -9.00 -13.43
C LEU A 71 14.08 -9.55 -12.89
N LEU A 72 14.71 -8.87 -11.92
CA LEU A 72 15.95 -9.38 -11.31
C LEU A 72 15.71 -10.64 -10.48
N GLY A 73 14.58 -10.74 -9.78
CA GLY A 73 14.18 -11.97 -9.09
C GLY A 73 14.02 -13.13 -10.06
N ARG A 74 13.45 -12.88 -11.25
CA ARG A 74 13.41 -13.92 -12.30
C ARG A 74 14.79 -14.25 -12.83
N PHE A 75 15.62 -13.24 -13.08
CA PHE A 75 16.98 -13.44 -13.55
C PHE A 75 17.77 -14.33 -12.56
N TYR A 76 17.63 -14.11 -11.26
CA TYR A 76 18.21 -14.96 -10.22
C TYR A 76 17.82 -16.44 -10.40
N TYR A 77 16.53 -16.75 -10.54
CA TYR A 77 16.07 -18.13 -10.73
C TYR A 77 16.50 -18.73 -12.08
N ASN A 78 16.43 -17.95 -13.17
CA ASN A 78 16.82 -18.42 -14.50
C ASN A 78 18.32 -18.77 -14.59
N GLN A 79 19.16 -18.07 -13.82
CA GLN A 79 20.62 -18.25 -13.82
C GLN A 79 21.11 -19.35 -12.85
N GLY A 80 20.18 -20.08 -12.21
CA GLY A 80 20.48 -21.20 -11.33
C GLY A 80 20.35 -20.91 -9.83
N GLY A 81 19.83 -19.75 -9.45
CA GLY A 81 19.40 -19.49 -8.08
C GLY A 81 18.26 -20.44 -7.69
N ASN A 82 18.26 -20.94 -6.46
CA ASN A 82 17.28 -21.93 -5.99
C ASN A 82 16.85 -21.68 -4.54
N SER A 83 17.58 -20.87 -3.77
CA SER A 83 17.19 -20.48 -2.43
C SER A 83 15.97 -19.57 -2.44
N LYS A 84 14.85 -20.11 -1.95
CA LYS A 84 13.60 -19.37 -1.84
C LYS A 84 13.69 -18.36 -0.71
N TRP A 85 14.27 -18.75 0.43
CA TRP A 85 14.44 -17.86 1.57
C TRP A 85 15.43 -16.73 1.29
N MET A 86 16.44 -16.94 0.44
CA MET A 86 17.31 -15.84 0.00
C MET A 86 16.54 -14.82 -0.85
N SER A 87 15.73 -15.31 -1.81
CA SER A 87 14.85 -14.44 -2.60
C SER A 87 13.89 -13.66 -1.70
N THR A 88 13.26 -14.32 -0.73
CA THR A 88 12.37 -13.72 0.28
C THR A 88 13.09 -12.67 1.11
N PHE A 89 14.26 -13.00 1.65
CA PHE A 89 15.07 -12.11 2.48
C PHE A 89 15.41 -10.81 1.74
N VAL A 90 15.81 -10.92 0.47
CA VAL A 90 16.24 -9.78 -0.34
C VAL A 90 15.12 -8.77 -0.61
N GLN A 91 13.85 -9.17 -0.55
CA GLN A 91 12.72 -8.23 -0.75
C GLN A 91 12.68 -7.14 0.32
N THR A 92 13.02 -7.47 1.56
CA THR A 92 13.00 -6.52 2.69
C THR A 92 14.38 -6.14 3.21
N ALA A 93 15.44 -6.89 2.88
CA ALA A 93 16.79 -6.65 3.42
C ALA A 93 17.36 -5.26 3.15
N GLY A 94 16.86 -4.55 2.13
CA GLY A 94 17.27 -3.19 1.83
C GLY A 94 16.71 -2.12 2.80
N PHE A 95 15.84 -2.47 3.75
CA PHE A 95 15.20 -1.53 4.67
C PHE A 95 16.14 -0.51 5.35
N PRO A 96 17.44 -0.77 5.61
CA PRO A 96 18.33 0.22 6.20
C PRO A 96 18.43 1.52 5.37
N VAL A 97 18.26 1.43 4.05
CA VAL A 97 18.25 2.60 3.15
C VAL A 97 17.11 3.56 3.50
N LEU A 98 15.99 3.06 4.01
CA LEU A 98 14.85 3.89 4.41
C LEU A 98 15.19 4.80 5.61
N PHE A 99 16.15 4.43 6.47
CA PHE A 99 16.60 5.35 7.54
C PHE A 99 17.26 6.62 6.98
N ILE A 100 17.89 6.55 5.82
CA ILE A 100 18.47 7.71 5.14
C ILE A 100 17.35 8.65 4.72
N ALA A 101 16.29 8.11 4.11
CA ALA A 101 15.09 8.89 3.79
C ALA A 101 14.49 9.50 5.07
N LEU A 102 14.36 8.71 6.13
CA LEU A 102 13.88 9.20 7.43
C LEU A 102 14.71 10.40 7.90
N TYR A 103 16.03 10.32 7.87
CA TYR A 103 16.92 11.39 8.30
C TYR A 103 16.78 12.66 7.46
N ILE A 104 16.72 12.53 6.13
CA ILE A 104 16.55 13.65 5.19
C ILE A 104 15.21 14.37 5.46
N PHE A 105 14.13 13.62 5.67
CA PHE A 105 12.78 14.17 5.83
C PHE A 105 12.43 14.55 7.29
N ARG A 106 13.20 14.11 8.30
CA ARG A 106 13.03 14.51 9.71
C ARG A 106 13.32 15.99 9.94
N SER A 107 14.13 16.61 9.08
CA SER A 107 14.57 18.00 9.24
C SER A 107 13.52 18.99 8.71
N LYS A 108 12.46 19.28 9.49
CA LYS A 108 11.67 20.55 9.43
C LYS A 108 10.49 20.65 10.42
N THR A 109 10.52 19.97 11.56
CA THR A 109 9.54 20.27 12.63
C THR A 109 10.26 21.02 13.75
N PRO A 110 9.95 22.30 14.03
CA PRO A 110 10.44 22.93 15.25
C PRO A 110 9.92 22.14 16.46
N PRO A 111 10.68 22.04 17.55
CA PRO A 111 10.21 21.38 18.75
C PRO A 111 8.96 22.11 19.24
N ILE A 112 7.80 21.47 19.12
CA ILE A 112 6.56 21.95 19.73
C ILE A 112 6.84 21.93 21.24
N GLN A 113 6.85 23.13 21.83
CA GLN A 113 6.88 23.29 23.28
C GLN A 113 5.79 22.42 23.88
N THR A 114 6.18 21.57 24.82
CA THR A 114 5.34 20.67 25.58
C THR A 114 4.29 21.45 26.35
N ILE A 115 3.13 21.68 25.74
CA ILE A 115 1.90 21.93 26.47
C ILE A 115 1.34 20.56 26.79
N THR A 116 1.44 20.19 28.07
CA THR A 116 0.80 19.04 28.69
C THR A 116 -0.68 19.04 28.36
N ASN A 117 -1.09 18.26 27.37
CA ASN A 117 -2.49 17.93 27.15
C ASN A 117 -2.57 16.41 26.93
N THR A 118 -3.34 15.81 27.82
CA THR A 118 -3.79 14.42 27.89
C THR A 118 -4.31 13.91 26.54
N ALA A 119 -3.41 13.51 25.65
CA ALA A 119 -3.73 12.61 24.56
C ALA A 119 -3.65 11.17 25.09
N PRO A 120 -4.58 10.27 24.75
CA PRO A 120 -4.48 8.87 25.16
C PRO A 120 -3.17 8.32 24.60
N GLU A 121 -2.21 8.02 25.47
CA GLU A 121 -0.94 7.42 25.05
C GLU A 121 -1.25 6.11 24.33
N ILE A 122 -0.95 6.07 23.03
CA ILE A 122 -1.06 4.83 22.28
C ILE A 122 -0.05 3.87 22.91
N SER A 123 -0.55 2.78 23.50
CA SER A 123 0.30 1.78 24.14
C SER A 123 1.36 1.30 23.14
N VAL A 124 2.63 1.61 23.42
CA VAL A 124 3.78 1.21 22.60
C VAL A 124 3.76 -0.29 22.35
N THR A 125 3.36 -1.08 23.35
CA THR A 125 3.17 -2.53 23.24
C THR A 125 2.18 -2.93 22.14
N LYS A 126 1.06 -2.20 21.99
CA LYS A 126 0.08 -2.48 20.93
C LYS A 126 0.66 -2.19 19.54
N ILE A 127 1.36 -1.07 19.38
CA ILE A 127 2.00 -0.72 18.10
C ILE A 127 3.08 -1.75 17.74
N THR A 128 3.93 -2.13 18.70
CA THR A 128 4.96 -3.14 18.50
C THR A 128 4.35 -4.47 18.09
N LEU A 129 3.28 -4.92 18.76
CA LEU A 129 2.56 -6.14 18.38
C LEU A 129 2.04 -6.07 16.93
N ILE A 130 1.44 -4.94 16.54
CA ILE A 130 0.95 -4.73 15.17
C ILE A 130 2.08 -4.82 14.16
N TYR A 131 3.23 -4.18 14.43
CA TYR A 131 4.39 -4.23 13.53
C TYR A 131 5.00 -5.63 13.43
N VAL A 132 5.02 -6.38 14.55
CA VAL A 132 5.47 -7.77 14.55
C VAL A 132 4.55 -8.65 13.71
N VAL A 133 3.23 -8.56 13.95
CA VAL A 133 2.25 -9.36 13.19
C VAL A 133 2.29 -9.01 11.70
N LEU A 134 2.30 -7.71 11.35
CA LEU A 134 2.39 -7.28 9.96
C LEU A 134 3.70 -7.71 9.30
N GLY A 135 4.83 -7.58 9.99
CA GLY A 135 6.12 -8.03 9.47
C GLY A 135 6.18 -9.53 9.23
N LEU A 136 5.55 -10.33 10.09
CA LEU A 136 5.43 -11.79 9.88
C LEU A 136 4.53 -12.12 8.68
N ILE A 137 3.42 -11.40 8.50
CA ILE A 137 2.55 -11.55 7.33
C ILE A 137 3.31 -11.16 6.05
N ILE A 138 4.10 -10.08 6.08
CA ILE A 138 4.97 -9.66 4.95
C ILE A 138 6.00 -10.74 4.62
N ALA A 139 6.68 -11.33 5.61
CA ALA A 139 7.62 -12.42 5.34
C ALA A 139 6.94 -13.65 4.70
N ALA A 140 5.71 -13.96 5.11
CA ALA A 140 4.94 -15.03 4.49
C ALA A 140 4.54 -14.68 3.05
N ASP A 141 4.10 -13.44 2.81
CA ASP A 141 3.76 -12.92 1.48
C ASP A 141 4.96 -12.96 0.52
N ASP A 142 6.10 -12.43 0.96
CA ASP A 142 7.36 -12.45 0.22
C ASP A 142 7.78 -13.88 -0.13
N LEU A 143 7.57 -14.83 0.79
CA LEU A 143 7.89 -16.25 0.55
C LEU A 143 6.97 -16.83 -0.53
N MET A 144 5.67 -16.55 -0.45
CA MET A 144 4.70 -16.99 -1.46
C MET A 144 5.05 -16.42 -2.84
N TYR A 145 5.46 -15.14 -2.93
CA TYR A 145 5.95 -14.55 -4.17
C TYR A 145 7.25 -15.17 -4.67
N SER A 146 8.21 -15.49 -3.79
CA SER A 146 9.44 -16.19 -4.17
C SER A 146 9.14 -17.56 -4.81
N TYR A 147 8.20 -18.32 -4.25
CA TYR A 147 7.74 -19.57 -4.86
C TYR A 147 7.02 -19.33 -6.20
N GLY A 148 6.16 -18.31 -6.27
CA GLY A 148 5.48 -17.92 -7.50
C GLY A 148 6.46 -17.61 -8.63
N LEU A 149 7.45 -16.77 -8.37
CA LEU A 149 8.45 -16.34 -9.35
C LEU A 149 9.42 -17.45 -9.75
N LEU A 150 9.66 -18.43 -8.86
CA LEU A 150 10.46 -19.62 -9.15
C LEU A 150 9.72 -20.56 -10.13
N TYR A 151 8.43 -20.81 -9.93
CA TYR A 151 7.68 -21.82 -10.69
C TYR A 151 6.92 -21.30 -11.90
N LEU A 152 6.56 -20.01 -11.92
CA LEU A 152 5.79 -19.41 -13.01
C LEU A 152 6.68 -18.55 -13.93
N PRO A 153 6.36 -18.49 -15.24
CA PRO A 153 6.84 -17.42 -16.11
C PRO A 153 6.45 -16.05 -15.54
N VAL A 154 7.28 -15.03 -15.75
CA VAL A 154 7.05 -13.68 -15.21
C VAL A 154 5.75 -13.10 -15.75
N SER A 155 5.47 -13.33 -17.02
CA SER A 155 4.20 -12.95 -17.66
C SER A 155 2.98 -13.50 -16.92
N SER A 156 2.96 -14.79 -16.57
CA SER A 156 1.87 -15.42 -15.82
C SER A 156 1.82 -14.93 -14.38
N TYR A 157 2.97 -14.86 -13.71
CA TYR A 157 3.12 -14.35 -12.35
C TYR A 157 2.50 -12.95 -12.19
N SER A 158 2.90 -12.00 -13.04
CA SER A 158 2.42 -10.62 -12.95
C SER A 158 0.94 -10.46 -13.27
N LEU A 159 0.41 -11.28 -14.18
CA LEU A 159 -1.02 -11.27 -14.47
C LEU A 159 -1.85 -11.85 -13.32
N ILE A 160 -1.36 -12.89 -12.62
CA ILE A 160 -2.02 -13.38 -11.40
C ILE A 160 -1.95 -12.31 -10.31
N CYS A 161 -0.80 -11.64 -10.14
CA CYS A 161 -0.67 -10.51 -9.22
C CYS A 161 -1.71 -9.41 -9.47
N ALA A 162 -2.21 -9.24 -10.70
CA ALA A 162 -3.26 -8.25 -10.99
C ALA A 162 -4.54 -8.48 -10.17
N SER A 163 -4.79 -9.70 -9.71
CA SER A 163 -5.92 -10.02 -8.84
C SER A 163 -5.85 -9.35 -7.46
N GLN A 164 -4.68 -8.82 -7.06
CA GLN A 164 -4.53 -8.00 -5.85
C GLN A 164 -5.60 -6.92 -5.77
N LEU A 165 -5.92 -6.24 -6.87
CA LEU A 165 -6.92 -5.17 -6.86
C LEU A 165 -8.32 -5.67 -6.49
N ALA A 166 -8.68 -6.86 -6.95
CA ALA A 166 -9.95 -7.49 -6.63
C ALA A 166 -10.03 -7.82 -5.13
N PHE A 167 -8.97 -8.41 -4.57
CA PHE A 167 -8.88 -8.67 -3.13
C PHE A 167 -8.85 -7.38 -2.31
N ASN A 168 -8.18 -6.34 -2.80
CA ASN A 168 -8.12 -5.05 -2.13
C ASN A 168 -9.51 -4.40 -2.04
N ALA A 169 -10.30 -4.45 -3.12
CA ALA A 169 -11.68 -3.98 -3.08
C ALA A 169 -12.51 -4.69 -2.00
N VAL A 170 -12.37 -6.02 -1.91
CA VAL A 170 -13.05 -6.85 -0.90
C VAL A 170 -12.59 -6.48 0.51
N PHE A 171 -11.28 -6.46 0.77
CA PHE A 171 -10.76 -6.14 2.10
C PHE A 171 -11.01 -4.69 2.52
N SER A 172 -10.91 -3.72 1.61
CA SER A 172 -11.27 -2.32 1.89
C SER A 172 -12.76 -2.15 2.21
N TYR A 173 -13.65 -2.94 1.60
CA TYR A 173 -15.05 -2.94 2.00
C TYR A 173 -15.26 -3.47 3.42
N PHE A 174 -14.68 -4.62 3.75
CA PHE A 174 -14.90 -5.26 5.06
C PHE A 174 -14.15 -4.58 6.21
N LEU A 175 -12.90 -4.13 5.98
CA LEU A 175 -12.03 -3.60 7.04
C LEU A 175 -12.05 -2.07 7.13
N ASN A 176 -12.13 -1.40 5.98
CA ASN A 176 -12.12 0.07 5.87
C ASN A 176 -13.52 0.67 5.63
N ALA A 177 -14.57 -0.16 5.55
CA ALA A 177 -15.95 0.27 5.31
C ALA A 177 -16.14 1.12 4.03
N GLN A 178 -15.27 0.93 3.03
CA GLN A 178 -15.37 1.62 1.75
C GLN A 178 -16.61 1.12 0.99
N LYS A 179 -17.45 2.01 0.45
CA LYS A 179 -18.69 1.60 -0.25
C LYS A 179 -18.37 0.90 -1.57
N PHE A 180 -19.02 -0.24 -1.83
CA PHE A 180 -18.91 -0.93 -3.13
C PHE A 180 -19.73 -0.18 -4.19
N THR A 181 -19.08 0.23 -5.27
CA THR A 181 -19.74 0.79 -6.46
C THR A 181 -19.74 -0.24 -7.59
N ALA A 182 -20.67 -0.13 -8.54
CA ALA A 182 -20.78 -1.03 -9.70
C ALA A 182 -19.47 -1.19 -10.49
N LEU A 183 -18.65 -0.14 -10.58
CA LEU A 183 -17.35 -0.22 -11.25
C LEU A 183 -16.30 -1.03 -10.47
N ILE A 184 -16.31 -1.00 -9.13
CA ILE A 184 -15.45 -1.85 -8.30
C ILE A 184 -15.84 -3.32 -8.48
N PHE A 185 -17.15 -3.60 -8.49
CA PHE A 185 -17.66 -4.93 -8.78
C PHE A 185 -17.25 -5.41 -10.18
N ASN A 186 -17.37 -4.54 -11.20
CA ASN A 186 -16.93 -4.85 -12.56
C ASN A 186 -15.42 -5.16 -12.63
N SER A 187 -14.58 -4.36 -11.96
CA SER A 187 -13.14 -4.60 -11.87
C SER A 187 -12.81 -5.93 -11.20
N VAL A 188 -13.49 -6.27 -10.09
CA VAL A 188 -13.33 -7.55 -9.39
C VAL A 188 -13.65 -8.70 -10.34
N VAL A 189 -14.80 -8.65 -11.01
CA VAL A 189 -15.25 -9.69 -11.95
C VAL A 189 -14.24 -9.88 -13.09
N LEU A 190 -13.81 -8.80 -13.74
CA LEU A 190 -12.84 -8.87 -14.85
C LEU A 190 -11.49 -9.44 -14.43
N LEU A 191 -11.00 -9.08 -13.24
CA LEU A 191 -9.72 -9.60 -12.72
C LEU A 191 -9.83 -11.05 -12.28
N THR A 192 -10.97 -11.47 -11.73
CA THR A 192 -11.25 -12.89 -11.45
C THR A 192 -11.31 -13.70 -12.74
N PHE A 193 -11.95 -13.19 -13.80
CA PHE A 193 -11.93 -13.84 -15.12
C PHE A 193 -10.53 -13.90 -15.71
N SER A 194 -9.73 -12.83 -15.59
CA SER A 194 -8.32 -12.81 -16.03
C SER A 194 -7.48 -13.88 -15.33
N ALA A 195 -7.56 -13.97 -14.00
CA ALA A 195 -6.87 -15.00 -13.22
C ALA A 195 -7.36 -16.42 -13.53
N SER A 196 -8.67 -16.60 -13.73
CA SER A 196 -9.27 -17.90 -14.07
C SER A 196 -8.84 -18.36 -15.46
N LEU A 197 -8.80 -17.45 -16.44
CA LEU A 197 -8.38 -17.75 -17.79
C LEU A 197 -6.91 -18.22 -17.83
N LEU A 198 -6.06 -17.65 -16.97
CA LEU A 198 -4.68 -18.09 -16.81
C LEU A 198 -4.54 -19.44 -16.11
N GLY A 199 -5.42 -19.73 -15.14
CA GLY A 199 -5.45 -21.04 -14.49
C GLY A 199 -5.92 -22.16 -15.43
N VAL A 200 -6.80 -21.86 -16.38
CA VAL A 200 -7.36 -22.84 -17.33
C VAL A 200 -6.43 -23.08 -18.54
N ASP A 201 -5.55 -22.14 -18.88
CA ASP A 201 -4.54 -22.30 -19.96
C ASP A 201 -3.34 -23.20 -19.56
N GLU A 202 -3.44 -23.94 -18.45
CA GLU A 202 -2.44 -24.93 -18.02
C GLU A 202 -2.28 -26.09 -19.02
N ASP A 203 -3.36 -26.47 -19.72
CA ASP A 203 -3.39 -27.68 -20.56
C ASP A 203 -2.69 -27.52 -21.93
N SER A 204 -2.33 -26.30 -22.34
CA SER A 204 -1.78 -26.04 -23.68
C SER A 204 -0.24 -25.95 -23.74
N GLN A 205 0.43 -25.78 -22.60
CA GLN A 205 1.84 -25.40 -22.55
C GLN A 205 2.74 -26.55 -22.11
N GLY A 206 3.21 -27.31 -23.09
CA GLY A 206 4.45 -28.10 -22.98
C GLY A 206 5.63 -27.20 -22.62
N THR A 207 5.85 -26.97 -21.33
CA THR A 207 7.09 -26.40 -20.77
C THR A 207 7.91 -27.55 -20.23
N ASN A 208 8.83 -28.05 -21.06
CA ASN A 208 9.59 -29.29 -20.91
C ASN A 208 10.44 -29.48 -19.63
N ASN A 209 10.33 -28.64 -18.58
CA ASN A 209 11.22 -28.73 -17.41
C ASN A 209 10.56 -28.58 -16.03
N ILE A 210 9.26 -28.27 -15.91
CA ILE A 210 8.60 -28.08 -14.60
C ILE A 210 7.42 -29.04 -14.48
N SER A 211 7.41 -29.86 -13.42
CA SER A 211 6.28 -30.76 -13.11
C SER A 211 5.00 -29.94 -12.92
N HIS A 212 3.88 -30.40 -13.49
CA HIS A 212 2.54 -29.80 -13.39
C HIS A 212 2.21 -29.36 -11.95
N GLY A 213 2.53 -30.18 -10.95
CA GLY A 213 2.27 -29.84 -9.54
C GLY A 213 3.02 -28.60 -9.04
N LYS A 214 4.21 -28.31 -9.56
CA LYS A 214 4.96 -27.08 -9.22
C LYS A 214 4.34 -25.84 -9.85
N TYR A 215 3.79 -25.96 -11.07
CA TYR A 215 3.08 -24.85 -11.70
C TYR A 215 1.82 -24.51 -10.90
N VAL A 216 0.95 -25.50 -10.61
CA VAL A 216 -0.26 -25.31 -9.78
C VAL A 216 0.09 -24.69 -8.44
N LEU A 217 1.15 -25.19 -7.78
CA LEU A 217 1.62 -24.63 -6.52
C LEU A 217 2.07 -23.17 -6.68
N GLY A 218 2.81 -22.84 -7.75
CA GLY A 218 3.18 -21.47 -8.07
C GLY A 218 1.98 -20.56 -8.30
N PHE A 219 0.96 -21.04 -9.04
CA PHE A 219 -0.30 -20.32 -9.27
C PHE A 219 -1.02 -20.02 -7.96
N LEU A 220 -1.27 -21.05 -7.15
CA LEU A 220 -1.97 -20.91 -5.86
C LEU A 220 -1.22 -20.02 -4.88
N LEU A 221 0.11 -20.15 -4.80
CA LEU A 221 0.93 -19.28 -3.95
C LEU A 221 0.93 -17.84 -4.45
N THR A 222 0.98 -17.58 -5.76
CA THR A 222 0.93 -16.22 -6.29
C THR A 222 -0.45 -15.58 -6.09
N LEU A 223 -1.53 -16.35 -6.26
CA LEU A 223 -2.89 -15.89 -5.99
C LEU A 223 -3.09 -15.60 -4.49
N GLY A 224 -2.57 -16.48 -3.63
CA GLY A 224 -2.60 -16.29 -2.18
C GLY A 224 -1.75 -15.10 -1.71
N ALA A 225 -0.59 -14.88 -2.32
CA ALA A 225 0.25 -13.69 -2.10
C ALA A 225 -0.50 -12.44 -2.53
N SER A 226 -1.21 -12.49 -3.66
CA SER A 226 -2.04 -11.37 -4.13
C SER A 226 -3.13 -11.00 -3.12
N ALA A 227 -3.77 -11.99 -2.50
CA ALA A 227 -4.73 -11.75 -1.42
C ALA A 227 -4.04 -11.20 -0.15
N THR A 228 -2.89 -11.78 0.22
CA THR A 228 -2.15 -11.41 1.43
C THR A 228 -1.60 -9.99 1.33
N TYR A 229 -1.03 -9.60 0.20
CA TYR A 229 -0.60 -8.24 -0.11
C TYR A 229 -1.75 -7.22 0.07
N SER A 230 -2.91 -7.51 -0.50
CA SER A 230 -4.09 -6.65 -0.35
C SER A 230 -4.61 -6.57 1.09
N LEU A 231 -4.48 -7.67 1.85
CA LEU A 231 -4.76 -7.68 3.28
C LEU A 231 -3.75 -6.82 4.06
N ILE A 232 -2.45 -6.93 3.76
CA ILE A 232 -1.39 -6.11 4.36
C ILE A 232 -1.70 -4.63 4.15
N LEU A 233 -2.02 -4.22 2.93
CA LEU A 233 -2.39 -2.83 2.60
C LEU A 233 -3.62 -2.37 3.40
N SER A 234 -4.66 -3.20 3.47
CA SER A 234 -5.88 -2.88 4.22
C SER A 234 -5.59 -2.74 5.73
N LEU A 235 -4.80 -3.63 6.31
CA LEU A 235 -4.41 -3.57 7.71
C LEU A 235 -3.50 -2.37 8.01
N MET A 236 -2.62 -1.99 7.09
CA MET A 236 -1.83 -0.75 7.21
C MET A 236 -2.74 0.47 7.24
N GLN A 237 -3.72 0.54 6.33
CA GLN A 237 -4.71 1.62 6.32
C GLN A 237 -5.51 1.68 7.64
N VAL A 238 -6.05 0.54 8.11
CA VAL A 238 -6.74 0.46 9.42
C VAL A 238 -5.84 0.96 10.55
N THR A 239 -4.55 0.59 10.53
CA THR A 239 -3.60 1.00 11.56
C THR A 239 -3.40 2.51 11.56
N PHE A 240 -3.26 3.14 10.39
CA PHE A 240 -3.14 4.60 10.31
C PHE A 240 -4.42 5.32 10.75
N GLU A 241 -5.58 4.88 10.28
CA GLU A 241 -6.86 5.54 10.56
C GLU A 241 -7.32 5.35 12.01
N LYS A 242 -7.24 4.12 12.53
CA LYS A 242 -7.86 3.76 13.83
C LYS A 242 -6.88 3.77 15.00
N VAL A 243 -5.62 3.40 14.78
CA VAL A 243 -4.63 3.24 15.86
C VAL A 243 -3.75 4.47 15.98
N ILE A 244 -3.05 4.85 14.90
CA ILE A 244 -2.04 5.92 14.95
C ILE A 244 -2.70 7.30 14.87
N LYS A 245 -3.81 7.42 14.12
CA LYS A 245 -4.59 8.67 13.95
C LYS A 245 -3.76 9.86 13.47
N ARG A 246 -2.60 9.59 12.86
CA ARG A 246 -1.64 10.57 12.34
C ARG A 246 -0.97 9.98 11.10
N GLU A 247 -1.19 10.61 9.95
CA GLU A 247 -0.59 10.20 8.67
C GLU A 247 0.58 11.12 8.31
N THR A 248 1.59 11.19 9.19
CA THR A 248 2.81 11.93 8.85
C THR A 248 3.76 11.02 8.07
N PHE A 249 4.53 11.60 7.15
CA PHE A 249 5.56 10.87 6.39
C PHE A 249 6.47 10.03 7.29
N SER A 250 6.92 10.60 8.42
CA SER A 250 7.75 9.87 9.38
C SER A 250 7.03 8.68 10.03
N VAL A 251 5.72 8.76 10.28
CA VAL A 251 4.95 7.65 10.85
C VAL A 251 4.81 6.51 9.84
N VAL A 252 4.46 6.82 8.58
CA VAL A 252 4.33 5.82 7.52
C VAL A 252 5.67 5.14 7.26
N LEU A 253 6.74 5.93 7.21
CA LEU A 253 8.09 5.42 6.98
C LEU A 253 8.61 4.61 8.19
N ASN A 254 8.29 5.01 9.43
CA ASN A 254 8.57 4.19 10.62
C ASN A 254 7.87 2.83 10.54
N MET A 255 6.58 2.81 10.21
CA MET A 255 5.82 1.57 10.06
C MET A 255 6.48 0.65 9.03
N GLN A 256 6.82 1.18 7.85
CA GLN A 256 7.52 0.45 6.80
C GLN A 256 8.87 -0.12 7.25
N ILE A 257 9.68 0.66 7.98
CA ILE A 257 10.97 0.21 8.50
C ILE A 257 10.81 -0.94 9.48
N TYR A 258 9.91 -0.81 10.46
CA TYR A 258 9.78 -1.81 11.52
C TYR A 258 9.15 -3.10 11.01
N THR A 259 8.17 -3.03 10.12
CA THR A 259 7.60 -4.23 9.50
C THR A 259 8.62 -4.92 8.59
N ALA A 260 9.41 -4.16 7.81
CA ALA A 260 10.49 -4.72 6.98
C ALA A 260 11.63 -5.31 7.82
N LEU A 261 11.95 -4.73 8.98
CA LEU A 261 12.92 -5.29 9.93
C LEU A 261 12.44 -6.66 10.42
N VAL A 262 11.20 -6.75 10.89
CA VAL A 262 10.62 -8.01 11.37
C VAL A 262 10.58 -9.04 10.24
N ALA A 263 10.14 -8.64 9.05
CA ALA A 263 10.10 -9.53 7.88
C ALA A 263 11.49 -10.06 7.52
N THR A 264 12.50 -9.18 7.52
CA THR A 264 13.90 -9.55 7.25
C THR A 264 14.43 -10.55 8.29
N LEU A 265 14.13 -10.34 9.57
CA LEU A 265 14.52 -11.28 10.64
C LEU A 265 13.80 -12.62 10.50
N ALA A 266 12.51 -12.62 10.20
CA ALA A 266 11.73 -13.84 9.98
C ALA A 266 12.25 -14.63 8.78
N SER A 267 12.54 -13.95 7.66
CA SER A 267 13.15 -14.55 6.46
C SER A 267 14.55 -15.08 6.72
N LEU A 268 15.34 -14.39 7.56
CA LEU A 268 16.65 -14.87 7.99
C LEU A 268 16.53 -16.13 8.84
N VAL A 269 15.60 -16.17 9.79
CA VAL A 269 15.29 -17.39 10.57
C VAL A 269 14.86 -18.53 9.64
N GLY A 270 14.00 -18.25 8.65
CA GLY A 270 13.60 -19.22 7.64
C GLY A 270 14.76 -19.76 6.80
N LEU A 271 15.69 -18.88 6.40
CA LEU A 271 16.91 -19.24 5.66
C LEU A 271 17.81 -20.19 6.46
N PHE A 272 17.97 -19.94 7.77
CA PHE A 272 18.75 -20.82 8.64
C PHE A 272 18.02 -22.12 8.97
N ALA A 273 16.72 -22.04 9.31
CA ALA A 273 15.91 -23.20 9.69
C ALA A 273 15.69 -24.18 8.53
N SER A 274 15.64 -23.69 7.29
CA SER A 274 15.53 -24.52 6.09
C SER A 274 16.85 -25.18 5.67
N GLY A 275 17.99 -24.76 6.24
CA GLY A 275 19.32 -25.20 5.83
C GLY A 275 19.81 -24.63 4.50
N GLU A 276 19.00 -23.80 3.82
CA GLU A 276 19.36 -23.20 2.52
C GLU A 276 20.65 -22.37 2.60
N TRP A 277 20.92 -21.75 3.75
CA TRP A 277 22.18 -21.05 4.05
C TRP A 277 23.44 -21.86 3.67
N MET A 278 23.46 -23.17 3.92
CA MET A 278 24.63 -24.01 3.67
C MET A 278 24.88 -24.22 2.17
N THR A 279 23.83 -24.11 1.35
CA THR A 279 23.90 -24.31 -0.10
C THR A 279 24.22 -23.05 -0.89
N LEU A 280 24.09 -21.86 -0.28
CA LEU A 280 24.29 -20.57 -0.96
C LEU A 280 25.67 -20.41 -1.57
N HIS A 281 26.72 -20.93 -0.91
CA HIS A 281 28.07 -20.86 -1.45
C HIS A 281 28.18 -21.66 -2.76
N GLY A 282 27.64 -22.88 -2.77
CA GLY A 282 27.58 -23.72 -3.98
C GLY A 282 26.72 -23.09 -5.07
N GLU A 283 25.57 -22.54 -4.71
CA GLU A 283 24.66 -21.84 -5.62
C GLU A 283 25.34 -20.66 -6.31
N MET A 284 26.02 -19.80 -5.54
CA MET A 284 26.75 -18.65 -6.05
C MET A 284 27.90 -19.04 -6.99
N HIS A 285 28.53 -20.19 -6.75
CA HIS A 285 29.58 -20.74 -7.64
C HIS A 285 29.00 -21.39 -8.91
N ALA A 286 27.82 -22.00 -8.81
CA ALA A 286 27.10 -22.63 -9.92
C ALA A 286 26.28 -21.63 -10.75
N PHE A 287 26.15 -20.38 -10.31
CA PHE A 287 25.39 -19.34 -11.00
C PHE A 287 25.97 -19.11 -12.40
N GLN A 288 25.13 -19.27 -13.43
CA GLN A 288 25.56 -19.31 -14.83
C GLN A 288 26.26 -18.01 -15.27
N SER A 289 25.79 -16.85 -14.78
CA SER A 289 26.40 -15.54 -15.05
C SER A 289 27.57 -15.18 -14.12
N GLY A 290 27.98 -16.12 -13.26
CA GLY A 290 29.12 -15.98 -12.34
C GLY A 290 28.79 -15.29 -11.02
N LYS A 291 29.73 -15.43 -10.08
CA LYS A 291 29.61 -14.97 -8.69
C LYS A 291 29.33 -13.48 -8.51
N LEU A 292 29.96 -12.62 -9.33
CA LEU A 292 29.71 -11.18 -9.25
C LEU A 292 28.28 -10.84 -9.68
N SER A 293 27.79 -11.47 -10.74
CA SER A 293 26.42 -11.29 -11.23
C SER A 293 25.39 -11.76 -10.19
N TYR A 294 25.66 -12.88 -9.50
CA TYR A 294 24.83 -13.35 -8.39
C TYR A 294 24.66 -12.27 -7.30
N VAL A 295 25.79 -11.74 -6.78
CA VAL A 295 25.77 -10.73 -5.72
C VAL A 295 25.11 -9.44 -6.20
N MET A 296 25.42 -9.00 -7.41
CA MET A 296 24.81 -7.80 -8.00
C MET A 296 23.31 -7.97 -8.19
N THR A 297 22.84 -9.15 -8.60
CA THR A 297 21.41 -9.44 -8.77
C THR A 297 20.68 -9.31 -7.44
N LEU A 298 21.19 -9.93 -6.37
CA LEU A 298 20.58 -9.83 -5.04
C LEU A 298 20.62 -8.38 -4.52
N LEU A 299 21.75 -7.70 -4.67
CA LEU A 299 21.91 -6.31 -4.23
C LEU A 299 20.94 -5.35 -4.93
N TRP A 300 20.88 -5.40 -6.28
CA TRP A 300 19.99 -4.55 -7.05
C TRP A 300 18.52 -4.92 -6.86
N THR A 301 18.21 -6.19 -6.58
CA THR A 301 16.85 -6.61 -6.20
C THR A 301 16.44 -5.93 -4.89
N ALA A 302 17.28 -6.02 -3.85
CA ALA A 302 17.02 -5.34 -2.58
C ALA A 302 16.84 -3.84 -2.77
N MET A 303 17.76 -3.17 -3.46
CA MET A 303 17.67 -1.73 -3.68
C MET A 303 16.43 -1.34 -4.49
N SER A 304 16.06 -2.10 -5.51
CA SER A 304 14.87 -1.83 -6.33
C SER A 304 13.58 -1.96 -5.51
N TRP A 305 13.50 -2.96 -4.62
CA TRP A 305 12.38 -3.07 -3.68
C TRP A 305 12.29 -1.89 -2.72
N GLN A 306 13.42 -1.35 -2.26
CA GLN A 306 13.40 -0.16 -1.42
C GLN A 306 13.02 1.10 -2.17
N ILE A 307 13.49 1.27 -3.41
CA ILE A 307 13.05 2.37 -4.27
C ILE A 307 11.53 2.30 -4.46
N ALA A 308 10.99 1.10 -4.73
CA ALA A 308 9.56 0.88 -4.80
C ALA A 308 8.85 1.25 -3.48
N SER A 309 9.40 0.82 -2.34
CA SER A 309 8.88 1.13 -1.01
C SER A 309 8.84 2.64 -0.73
N VAL A 310 9.89 3.38 -1.09
CA VAL A 310 9.90 4.85 -1.01
C VAL A 310 8.80 5.45 -1.88
N GLY A 311 8.62 4.94 -3.10
CA GLY A 311 7.53 5.34 -3.99
C GLY A 311 6.14 5.11 -3.36
N VAL A 312 5.91 3.94 -2.76
CA VAL A 312 4.67 3.63 -2.03
C VAL A 312 4.46 4.67 -0.92
N VAL A 313 5.41 4.79 0.01
CA VAL A 313 5.31 5.68 1.18
C VAL A 313 5.11 7.13 0.76
N GLY A 314 5.81 7.58 -0.28
CA GLY A 314 5.66 8.92 -0.84
C GLY A 314 4.25 9.16 -1.38
N LEU A 315 3.69 8.22 -2.15
CA LEU A 315 2.31 8.33 -2.66
C LEU A 315 1.26 8.28 -1.53
N ILE A 316 1.49 7.49 -0.48
CA ILE A 316 0.61 7.48 0.71
C ILE A 316 0.57 8.88 1.32
N PHE A 317 1.74 9.51 1.47
CA PHE A 317 1.85 10.84 2.06
C PHE A 317 1.30 11.95 1.16
N VAL A 318 1.56 11.89 -0.16
CA VAL A 318 1.15 12.96 -1.08
C VAL A 318 -0.35 12.91 -1.38
N VAL A 319 -0.93 11.70 -1.39
CA VAL A 319 -2.31 11.46 -1.84
C VAL A 319 -3.09 10.59 -0.87
N SER A 320 -2.80 9.28 -0.82
CA SER A 320 -3.46 8.30 0.06
C SER A 320 -2.89 6.90 -0.13
N SER A 321 -3.15 6.01 0.83
CA SER A 321 -2.90 4.57 0.73
C SER A 321 -3.59 3.90 -0.45
N LEU A 322 -4.87 4.24 -0.68
CA LEU A 322 -5.66 3.70 -1.79
C LEU A 322 -5.07 4.09 -3.15
N PHE A 323 -4.68 5.35 -3.34
CA PHE A 323 -4.06 5.80 -4.58
C PHE A 323 -2.70 5.11 -4.81
N SER A 324 -1.87 5.04 -3.77
CA SER A 324 -0.58 4.34 -3.81
C SER A 324 -0.73 2.89 -4.28
N ASN A 325 -1.75 2.17 -3.77
CA ASN A 325 -2.05 0.82 -4.20
C ASN A 325 -2.40 0.74 -5.70
N VAL A 326 -3.31 1.60 -6.18
CA VAL A 326 -3.70 1.65 -7.60
C VAL A 326 -2.47 1.79 -8.50
N ILE A 327 -1.57 2.72 -8.14
CA ILE A 327 -0.35 2.95 -8.91
C ILE A 327 0.59 1.74 -8.85
N SER A 328 0.70 1.06 -7.71
CA SER A 328 1.46 -0.19 -7.61
C SER A 328 0.91 -1.24 -8.57
N THR A 329 -0.41 -1.36 -8.66
CA THR A 329 -1.04 -2.36 -9.53
C THR A 329 -0.90 -2.04 -11.02
N LEU A 330 -0.71 -0.77 -11.39
CA LEU A 330 -0.40 -0.37 -12.78
C LEU A 330 0.97 -0.88 -13.26
N ALA A 331 1.89 -1.26 -12.36
CA ALA A 331 3.14 -1.90 -12.74
C ALA A 331 2.91 -3.32 -13.29
N LEU A 332 1.83 -3.99 -12.90
CA LEU A 332 1.62 -5.41 -13.18
C LEU A 332 1.34 -5.75 -14.65
N PRO A 333 0.66 -4.90 -15.45
CA PRO A 333 0.61 -5.06 -16.91
C PRO A 333 1.92 -4.70 -17.63
N ILE A 334 2.78 -3.87 -17.02
CA ILE A 334 4.05 -3.43 -17.61
C ILE A 334 5.09 -4.55 -17.53
N ILE A 335 5.11 -5.30 -16.43
CA ILE A 335 6.07 -6.38 -16.20
C ILE A 335 6.03 -7.47 -17.29
N PRO A 336 4.86 -8.01 -17.72
CA PRO A 336 4.77 -8.98 -18.81
C PRO A 336 5.38 -8.48 -20.12
N VAL A 337 5.24 -7.18 -20.45
CA VAL A 337 5.84 -6.60 -21.66
C VAL A 337 7.36 -6.69 -21.59
N PHE A 338 7.96 -6.29 -20.47
CA PHE A 338 9.40 -6.42 -20.27
C PHE A 338 9.86 -7.87 -20.15
N ALA A 339 9.04 -8.77 -19.61
CA ALA A 339 9.34 -10.19 -19.55
C ALA A 339 9.47 -10.81 -20.94
N VAL A 340 8.60 -10.44 -21.88
CA VAL A 340 8.72 -10.87 -23.28
C VAL A 340 10.02 -10.34 -23.91
N ILE A 341 10.38 -9.07 -23.64
CA ILE A 341 11.58 -8.46 -24.22
C ILE A 341 12.87 -9.08 -23.66
N PHE A 342 12.98 -9.25 -22.35
CA PHE A 342 14.23 -9.69 -21.70
C PHE A 342 14.35 -11.20 -21.55
N PHE A 343 13.25 -11.90 -21.29
CA PHE A 343 13.26 -13.35 -21.04
C PHE A 343 12.66 -14.16 -22.18
N HIS A 344 12.15 -13.52 -23.23
CA HIS A 344 11.47 -14.20 -24.34
C HIS A 344 10.32 -15.08 -23.84
N ASP A 345 9.65 -14.64 -22.77
CA ASP A 345 8.48 -15.30 -22.20
C ASP A 345 7.41 -15.50 -23.30
N LYS A 346 6.87 -16.71 -23.40
CA LYS A 346 5.78 -16.99 -24.35
C LYS A 346 4.53 -16.22 -23.95
N MET A 347 4.03 -15.42 -24.88
CA MET A 347 2.81 -14.63 -24.75
C MET A 347 1.75 -15.14 -25.72
N ASP A 348 0.94 -16.09 -25.26
CA ASP A 348 -0.12 -16.69 -26.06
C ASP A 348 -1.38 -15.80 -26.07
N GLY A 349 -2.31 -16.07 -27.00
CA GLY A 349 -3.54 -15.29 -27.16
C GLY A 349 -4.34 -15.16 -25.86
N ILE A 350 -4.36 -16.21 -25.03
CA ILE A 350 -5.02 -16.21 -23.73
C ILE A 350 -4.35 -15.22 -22.76
N LYS A 351 -3.02 -15.21 -22.65
CA LYS A 351 -2.30 -14.25 -21.80
C LYS A 351 -2.51 -12.80 -22.26
N ILE A 352 -2.58 -12.57 -23.57
CA ILE A 352 -2.89 -11.23 -24.12
C ILE A 352 -4.30 -10.81 -23.72
N ILE A 353 -5.30 -11.69 -23.85
CA ILE A 353 -6.67 -11.41 -23.44
C ILE A 353 -6.75 -11.16 -21.92
N ALA A 354 -6.07 -11.97 -21.11
CA ALA A 354 -5.98 -11.79 -19.67
C ALA A 354 -5.34 -10.44 -19.29
N MET A 355 -4.29 -10.03 -20.00
CA MET A 355 -3.64 -8.73 -19.85
C MET A 355 -4.58 -7.57 -20.19
N LEU A 356 -5.30 -7.65 -21.31
CA LEU A 356 -6.27 -6.63 -21.71
C LEU A 356 -7.42 -6.50 -20.71
N MET A 357 -7.94 -7.63 -20.19
CA MET A 357 -8.95 -7.62 -19.13
C MET A 357 -8.40 -7.02 -17.82
N ALA A 358 -7.15 -7.29 -17.47
CA ALA A 358 -6.52 -6.69 -16.30
C ALA A 358 -6.40 -5.17 -16.46
N ILE A 359 -5.92 -4.69 -17.61
CA ILE A 359 -5.85 -3.25 -17.94
C ILE A 359 -7.24 -2.60 -17.83
N TRP A 360 -8.28 -3.23 -18.39
CA TRP A 360 -9.64 -2.73 -18.29
C TRP A 360 -10.12 -2.65 -16.82
N GLY A 361 -9.87 -3.71 -16.04
CA GLY A 361 -10.18 -3.76 -14.62
C GLY A 361 -9.51 -2.63 -13.85
N PHE A 362 -8.24 -2.33 -14.15
CA PHE A 362 -7.50 -1.21 -13.55
C PHE A 362 -8.10 0.14 -13.90
N VAL A 363 -8.36 0.40 -15.18
CA VAL A 363 -8.94 1.68 -15.64
C VAL A 363 -10.30 1.92 -14.98
N SER A 364 -11.14 0.88 -14.89
CA SER A 364 -12.45 0.96 -14.25
C SER A 364 -12.36 1.29 -12.76
N TYR A 365 -11.42 0.67 -12.05
CA TYR A 365 -11.21 0.89 -10.62
C TYR A 365 -10.63 2.28 -10.34
N GLY A 366 -9.58 2.66 -11.08
CA GLY A 366 -8.94 3.98 -10.95
C GLY A 366 -9.89 5.13 -11.25
N TYR A 367 -10.73 4.99 -12.29
CA TYR A 367 -11.75 5.98 -12.62
C TYR A 367 -12.79 6.13 -11.49
N GLN A 368 -13.22 5.03 -10.89
CA GLN A 368 -14.17 5.07 -9.77
C GLN A 368 -13.61 5.79 -8.56
N LEU A 369 -12.34 5.54 -8.21
CA LEU A 369 -11.65 6.26 -7.14
C LEU A 369 -11.57 7.76 -7.39
N TYR A 370 -11.31 8.15 -8.64
CA TYR A 370 -11.33 9.56 -9.02
C TYR A 370 -12.72 10.19 -8.82
N VAL A 371 -13.78 9.52 -9.28
CA VAL A 371 -15.16 9.99 -9.12
C VAL A 371 -15.56 10.10 -7.66
N ASP A 372 -15.21 9.12 -6.83
CA ASP A 372 -15.52 9.13 -5.40
C ASP A 372 -14.77 10.24 -4.65
N GLY A 373 -13.50 10.49 -5.02
CA GLY A 373 -12.74 11.62 -4.51
C GLY A 373 -13.34 12.98 -4.88
N GLU A 374 -13.83 13.14 -6.12
CA GLU A 374 -14.47 14.37 -6.56
C GLU A 374 -15.80 14.63 -5.82
N LYS A 375 -16.60 13.59 -5.59
CA LYS A 375 -17.85 13.67 -4.82
C LYS A 375 -17.61 14.04 -3.35
N ALA A 376 -16.59 13.45 -2.72
CA ALA A 376 -16.20 13.79 -1.35
C ALA A 376 -15.81 15.28 -1.25
N ARG A 377 -15.00 15.78 -2.19
CA ARG A 377 -14.57 17.19 -2.25
C ARG A 377 -15.74 18.16 -2.49
N LYS A 378 -16.69 17.81 -3.35
CA LYS A 378 -17.90 18.64 -3.56
C LYS A 378 -18.82 18.68 -2.34
N THR A 379 -18.84 17.61 -1.55
CA THR A 379 -19.67 17.51 -0.34
C THR A 379 -19.06 18.30 0.80
N SER A 380 -17.73 18.27 0.99
CA SER A 380 -17.05 19.09 2.01
C SER A 380 -17.21 20.58 1.76
N VAL A 381 -17.02 21.03 0.51
CA VAL A 381 -17.20 22.45 0.11
C VAL A 381 -18.64 22.93 0.36
N ARG A 382 -19.65 22.12 0.05
CA ARG A 382 -21.06 22.47 0.32
C ARG A 382 -21.39 22.57 1.80
N VAL A 383 -20.79 21.73 2.64
CA VAL A 383 -21.01 21.76 4.11
C VAL A 383 -20.40 23.02 4.70
N GLU A 384 -19.23 23.46 4.22
CA GLU A 384 -18.59 24.71 4.63
C GLU A 384 -19.33 25.97 4.16
N GLU A 385 -19.93 25.95 2.96
CA GLU A 385 -20.76 27.08 2.49
C GLU A 385 -22.13 27.18 3.20
N SER A 386 -22.56 26.10 3.87
CA SER A 386 -23.84 26.01 4.59
C SER A 386 -23.74 26.14 6.11
N SER A 387 -22.52 26.25 6.65
CA SER A 387 -22.23 26.45 8.08
C SER A 387 -21.78 27.89 8.31
#